data_AF-O01911-F1
#
_entry.id   AF-O01911-F1
#
_cell.length_a   1.000
_cell.length_b   1.000
_cell.length_c   1.000
_cell.angle_alpha   90.00
_cell.angle_beta   90.00
_cell.angle_gamma   90.00
#
_symmetry.space_group_name_H-M   'P 1'
#
loop_
_entity.id
_entity.type
_entity.pdbx_description
1 polymer ?
#
loop_
_entity_poly.entity_id
_entity_poly.type
_entity_poly.pdbx_seq_one_letter_code
_entity_poly.pdbx_strand_id
1 'polypeptide(L)'
;MSSHAFPALYLNLGVEMMYVLDQRLRVQKERVEDREKSDKVVKEIMLGFLAKKTLDEVFKGHGTPTRVGLKMFFEKVAHCSIMRLNENSMDKLFDLMMMSYKFALMKMTMPEQIMTITVNHLRALLDLVPLDKDIGAAVEHAYTMAFTFYRPLGPMGWFMLRNSLLVFFQDTRVKVSMFIKDCRQLPNGRFVLFDKASPVQLMLGGEPVGLTKVGKKSEA
;
A
#
# COMPACT_ATOMS: atom_id res chain seq x y z
N MET A 1 9.90 -14.38 -9.24
CA MET A 1 9.24 -13.21 -8.62
C MET A 1 10.28 -12.45 -7.81
N SER A 2 10.23 -11.12 -7.75
CA SER A 2 11.24 -10.33 -7.04
C SER A 2 11.20 -10.61 -5.53
N SER A 3 12.36 -10.89 -4.92
CA SER A 3 12.53 -11.01 -3.46
C SER A 3 12.24 -9.71 -2.70
N HIS A 4 11.99 -8.63 -3.44
CA HIS A 4 11.77 -7.29 -2.90
C HIS A 4 10.29 -6.93 -2.74
N ALA A 5 9.36 -7.79 -3.19
CA ALA A 5 7.94 -7.51 -3.18
C ALA A 5 7.33 -7.58 -1.78
N PHE A 6 7.80 -8.50 -0.93
CA PHE A 6 7.19 -8.71 0.38
C PHE A 6 7.27 -7.48 1.29
N PRO A 7 8.42 -6.79 1.46
CA PRO A 7 8.45 -5.59 2.28
C PRO A 7 7.52 -4.48 1.79
N ALA A 8 7.42 -4.27 0.47
CA ALA A 8 6.51 -3.30 -0.11
C ALA A 8 5.05 -3.67 0.13
N LEU A 9 4.68 -4.94 0.02
CA LEU A 9 3.33 -5.41 0.35
C LEU A 9 3.03 -5.22 1.84
N TYR A 10 3.94 -5.64 2.71
CA TYR A 10 3.77 -5.58 4.15
C TYR A 10 3.59 -4.14 4.64
N LEU A 11 4.54 -3.26 4.30
CA LEU A 11 4.50 -1.88 4.77
C LEU A 11 3.29 -1.11 4.24
N ASN A 12 3.04 -1.19 2.94
CA ASN A 12 1.98 -0.37 2.34
C ASN A 12 0.58 -0.88 2.68
N LEU A 13 0.35 -2.20 2.67
CA LEU A 13 -0.95 -2.72 3.09
C LEU A 13 -1.19 -2.54 4.59
N GLY A 14 -0.15 -2.67 5.41
CA GLY A 14 -0.28 -2.45 6.85
C GLY A 14 -0.62 -1.01 7.20
N VAL A 15 -0.09 -0.03 6.47
CA VAL A 15 -0.50 1.37 6.64
C VAL A 15 -1.96 1.58 6.22
N GLU A 16 -2.40 1.01 5.10
CA GLU A 16 -3.81 1.02 4.70
C GLU A 16 -4.72 0.39 5.77
N MET A 17 -4.25 -0.68 6.41
CA MET A 17 -4.96 -1.31 7.53
C MET A 17 -5.13 -0.32 8.68
N MET A 18 -4.05 0.37 9.07
CA MET A 18 -4.07 1.36 10.14
C MET A 18 -5.04 2.49 9.85
N TYR A 19 -5.07 2.99 8.62
CA TYR A 19 -6.02 4.01 8.19
C TYR A 19 -7.47 3.55 8.29
N VAL A 20 -7.78 2.37 7.77
CA VAL A 20 -9.16 1.84 7.82
C VAL A 20 -9.60 1.59 9.26
N LEU A 21 -8.72 1.07 10.12
CA LEU A 21 -9.02 0.83 11.52
C LEU A 21 -9.22 2.13 12.30
N ASP A 22 -8.33 3.11 12.13
CA ASP A 22 -8.44 4.42 12.77
C ASP A 22 -9.73 5.13 12.38
N GLN A 23 -10.10 5.13 11.09
CA GLN A 23 -11.38 5.70 10.63
C GLN A 23 -12.58 5.01 11.27
N ARG A 24 -12.60 3.67 11.31
CA ARG A 24 -13.70 2.89 11.91
C ARG A 24 -13.84 3.17 13.41
N LEU A 25 -12.71 3.21 14.13
CA LEU A 25 -12.69 3.53 15.55
C LEU A 25 -13.15 4.97 15.77
N ARG A 26 -12.72 5.95 14.96
CA ARG A 26 -13.15 7.35 15.09
C ARG A 26 -14.65 7.55 14.93
N VAL A 27 -15.29 6.83 14.00
CA VAL A 27 -16.74 6.91 13.79
C VAL A 27 -17.53 6.39 15.00
N GLN A 28 -16.95 5.50 15.81
CA GLN A 28 -17.60 4.94 17.00
C GLN A 28 -17.44 5.81 18.26
N LYS A 29 -16.62 6.87 18.23
CA LYS A 29 -16.28 7.69 19.40
C LYS A 29 -17.28 8.84 19.60
N GLU A 30 -18.26 8.66 20.47
CA GLU A 30 -19.07 9.79 20.97
C GLU A 30 -18.51 10.39 22.27
N ARG A 31 -17.86 9.57 23.11
CA ARG A 31 -17.33 9.99 24.43
C ARG A 31 -15.81 10.11 24.44
N VAL A 32 -15.30 11.01 25.28
CA VAL A 32 -13.83 11.22 25.47
C VAL A 32 -13.14 9.94 25.92
N GLU A 33 -13.74 9.17 26.83
CA GLU A 33 -13.19 7.90 27.31
C GLU A 33 -13.01 6.86 26.20
N ASP A 34 -13.93 6.81 25.24
CA ASP A 34 -13.85 5.89 24.09
C ASP A 34 -12.76 6.31 23.12
N ARG A 35 -12.44 7.62 23.07
CA ARG A 35 -11.34 8.15 22.28
C ARG A 35 -10.00 7.70 22.82
N GLU A 36 -9.75 7.84 24.12
CA GLU A 36 -8.49 7.40 24.74
C GLU A 36 -8.27 5.89 24.58
N LYS A 37 -9.33 5.09 24.80
CA LYS A 37 -9.28 3.64 24.59
C LYS A 37 -8.91 3.28 23.16
N SER A 38 -9.51 3.95 22.20
CA SER A 38 -9.25 3.70 20.79
C SER A 38 -7.87 4.18 20.36
N ASP A 39 -7.38 5.30 20.87
CA ASP A 39 -6.04 5.80 20.57
C ASP A 39 -4.98 4.84 21.12
N LYS A 40 -5.24 4.25 22.31
CA LYS A 40 -4.44 3.14 22.85
C LYS A 40 -4.47 1.89 21.97
N VAL A 41 -5.66 1.50 21.48
CA VAL A 41 -5.80 0.37 20.54
C VAL A 41 -5.00 0.62 19.25
N VAL A 42 -5.12 1.80 18.66
CA VAL A 42 -4.37 2.18 17.45
C VAL A 42 -2.87 2.10 17.73
N LYS A 43 -2.38 2.69 18.83
CA LYS A 43 -0.96 2.61 19.23
C LYS A 43 -0.48 1.16 19.36
N GLU A 44 -1.23 0.29 20.05
CA GLU A 44 -0.85 -1.12 20.24
C GLU A 44 -0.71 -1.88 18.91
N ILE A 45 -1.67 -1.69 17.99
CA ILE A 45 -1.62 -2.31 16.66
C ILE A 45 -0.44 -1.77 15.85
N MET A 46 -0.19 -0.45 15.90
CA MET A 46 0.95 0.17 15.20
C MET A 46 2.29 -0.34 15.71
N LEU A 47 2.47 -0.46 17.03
CA LEU A 47 3.69 -1.01 17.61
C LEU A 47 3.87 -2.49 17.28
N GLY A 48 2.78 -3.27 17.23
CA GLY A 48 2.81 -4.66 16.77
C GLY A 48 3.19 -4.78 15.28
N PHE A 49 2.66 -3.89 14.45
CA PHE A 49 2.94 -3.79 13.01
C PHE A 49 4.40 -3.36 12.73
N LEU A 50 4.90 -2.37 13.46
CA LEU A 50 6.26 -1.85 13.30
C LEU A 50 7.29 -2.53 14.23
N ALA A 51 6.93 -3.66 14.83
CA ALA A 51 7.82 -4.36 15.74
C ALA A 51 9.12 -4.75 15.03
N LYS A 52 10.26 -4.35 15.60
CA LYS A 52 11.60 -4.57 15.03
C LYS A 52 11.83 -6.01 14.55
N LYS A 53 11.51 -6.99 15.40
CA LYS A 53 11.63 -8.43 15.05
C LYS A 53 10.81 -8.79 13.81
N THR A 54 9.62 -8.24 13.67
CA THR A 54 8.76 -8.49 12.50
C THR A 54 9.36 -7.87 11.25
N LEU A 55 9.83 -6.62 11.33
CA LEU A 55 10.48 -5.95 10.21
C LEU A 55 11.77 -6.66 9.79
N ASP A 56 12.60 -7.08 10.75
CA ASP A 56 13.81 -7.87 10.48
C ASP A 56 13.50 -9.13 9.65
N GLU A 57 12.44 -9.87 9.98
CA GLU A 57 12.00 -11.02 9.16
C GLU A 57 11.49 -10.58 7.79
N VAL A 58 10.60 -9.59 7.73
CA VAL A 58 10.01 -9.10 6.46
C VAL A 58 11.10 -8.70 5.45
N PHE A 59 12.16 -8.04 5.92
CA PHE A 59 13.25 -7.52 5.12
C PHE A 59 14.37 -8.53 4.79
N LYS A 60 14.26 -9.80 5.18
CA LYS A 60 15.23 -10.86 4.79
C LYS A 60 15.21 -11.21 3.29
N GLY A 61 14.26 -10.69 2.53
CA GLY A 61 14.17 -10.95 1.08
C GLY A 61 13.49 -12.27 0.74
N HIS A 62 12.26 -12.46 1.23
CA HIS A 62 11.43 -13.60 0.89
C HIS A 62 10.83 -13.49 -0.53
N GLY A 63 10.35 -14.61 -1.07
CA GLY A 63 9.47 -14.58 -2.24
C GLY A 63 8.17 -13.80 -1.99
N THR A 64 7.38 -13.57 -3.03
CA THR A 64 6.07 -12.92 -2.87
C THR A 64 5.13 -13.81 -2.06
N PRO A 65 4.55 -13.33 -0.94
CA PRO A 65 3.64 -14.13 -0.13
C PRO A 65 2.35 -14.45 -0.90
N THR A 66 1.65 -15.51 -0.50
CA THR A 66 0.28 -15.73 -0.96
C THR A 66 -0.67 -14.72 -0.29
N ARG A 67 -1.80 -14.40 -0.94
CA ARG A 67 -2.81 -13.50 -0.34
C ARG A 67 -3.35 -14.04 0.98
N VAL A 68 -3.56 -15.35 1.07
CA VAL A 68 -4.02 -16.02 2.29
C VAL A 68 -3.00 -15.88 3.40
N GLY A 69 -1.72 -16.16 3.12
CA GLY A 69 -0.65 -16.00 4.09
C GLY A 69 -0.52 -14.55 4.58
N LEU A 70 -0.59 -13.59 3.66
CA LEU A 70 -0.52 -12.17 4.00
C LEU A 70 -1.72 -11.71 4.84
N LYS A 71 -2.93 -12.18 4.53
CA LYS A 71 -4.14 -11.91 5.32
C LYS A 71 -3.99 -12.43 6.75
N MET A 72 -3.52 -13.67 6.92
CA MET A 72 -3.26 -14.26 8.25
C MET A 72 -2.23 -13.45 9.05
N PHE A 73 -1.21 -12.90 8.39
CA PHE A 73 -0.26 -12.00 9.05
C PHE A 73 -0.95 -10.74 9.57
N PHE A 74 -1.75 -10.07 8.74
CA PHE A 74 -2.46 -8.86 9.15
C PHE A 74 -3.54 -9.13 10.20
N GLU A 75 -4.18 -10.29 10.18
CA GLU A 75 -5.12 -10.70 11.22
C GLU A 75 -4.44 -10.78 12.58
N LYS A 76 -3.26 -11.41 12.66
CA LYS A 76 -2.45 -11.44 13.88
C LYS A 76 -2.08 -10.04 14.36
N VAL A 77 -1.69 -9.14 13.46
CA VAL A 77 -1.34 -7.76 13.81
C VAL A 77 -2.56 -6.99 14.33
N ALA A 78 -3.72 -7.09 13.66
CA ALA A 78 -4.95 -6.44 14.09
C ALA A 78 -5.39 -6.89 15.50
N HIS A 79 -5.12 -8.15 15.85
CA HIS A 79 -5.45 -8.78 17.13
C HIS A 79 -4.34 -8.67 18.19
N CYS A 80 -3.26 -7.91 17.93
CA CYS A 80 -2.26 -7.59 18.96
C CYS A 80 -2.82 -6.69 20.07
N SER A 81 -3.88 -5.94 19.79
CA SER A 81 -4.61 -5.15 20.78
C SER A 81 -5.82 -5.92 21.34
N ILE A 82 -6.53 -5.29 22.27
CA ILE A 82 -7.82 -5.79 22.77
C ILE A 82 -8.91 -5.88 21.70
N MET A 83 -8.79 -5.14 20.59
CA MET A 83 -9.78 -5.13 19.51
C MET A 83 -9.93 -6.51 18.87
N ARG A 84 -11.18 -6.99 18.75
CA ARG A 84 -11.52 -8.25 18.08
C ARG A 84 -12.34 -7.98 16.83
N LEU A 85 -11.81 -8.41 15.69
CA LEU A 85 -12.51 -8.40 14.41
C LEU A 85 -13.03 -9.80 14.14
N ASN A 86 -14.31 -9.93 13.75
CA ASN A 86 -14.83 -11.18 13.21
C ASN A 86 -14.31 -11.41 11.78
N GLU A 87 -14.46 -12.64 11.29
CA GLU A 87 -13.96 -13.07 9.98
C GLU A 87 -14.45 -12.16 8.83
N ASN A 88 -15.75 -11.87 8.78
CA ASN A 88 -16.33 -10.97 7.77
C ASN A 88 -15.75 -9.55 7.81
N SER A 89 -15.46 -9.03 9.01
CA SER A 89 -14.86 -7.71 9.18
C SER A 89 -13.40 -7.69 8.76
N MET A 90 -12.68 -8.80 9.01
CA MET A 90 -11.30 -9.01 8.57
C MET A 90 -11.21 -9.16 7.05
N ASP A 91 -12.13 -9.89 6.42
CA ASP A 91 -12.25 -10.00 4.96
C ASP A 91 -12.42 -8.63 4.31
N LYS A 92 -13.41 -7.86 4.77
CA LYS A 92 -13.67 -6.51 4.26
C LYS A 92 -12.49 -5.57 4.49
N LEU A 93 -11.81 -5.68 5.63
CA LEU A 93 -10.62 -4.90 5.94
C LEU A 93 -9.51 -5.21 4.92
N PHE A 94 -9.22 -6.49 4.72
CA PHE A 94 -8.19 -6.94 3.79
C PHE A 94 -8.50 -6.52 2.34
N ASP A 95 -9.75 -6.65 1.90
CA ASP A 95 -10.18 -6.19 0.59
C ASP A 95 -9.99 -4.69 0.39
N LEU A 96 -10.32 -3.87 1.39
CA LEU A 96 -10.11 -2.42 1.32
C LEU A 96 -8.62 -2.10 1.22
N MET A 97 -7.78 -2.70 2.07
CA MET A 97 -6.32 -2.53 2.03
C MET A 97 -5.77 -2.87 0.63
N MET A 98 -6.17 -4.02 0.10
CA MET A 98 -5.74 -4.51 -1.19
C MET A 98 -6.14 -3.56 -2.31
N MET A 99 -7.38 -3.07 -2.31
CA MET A 99 -7.87 -2.18 -3.36
C MET A 99 -7.24 -0.79 -3.28
N SER A 100 -7.02 -0.23 -2.09
CA SER A 100 -6.35 1.06 -1.92
C SER A 100 -4.92 1.04 -2.44
N TYR A 101 -4.12 0.05 -2.00
CA TYR A 101 -2.73 0.00 -2.45
C TYR A 101 -2.61 -0.38 -3.94
N LYS A 102 -3.49 -1.26 -4.44
CA LYS A 102 -3.60 -1.54 -5.87
C LYS A 102 -3.85 -0.26 -6.68
N PHE A 103 -4.73 0.61 -6.22
CA PHE A 103 -5.00 1.88 -6.90
C PHE A 103 -3.75 2.75 -6.98
N ALA A 104 -2.99 2.87 -5.89
CA ALA A 104 -1.73 3.62 -5.86
C ALA A 104 -0.70 3.07 -6.88
N LEU A 105 -0.51 1.74 -6.93
CA LEU A 105 0.39 1.08 -7.87
C LEU A 105 -0.04 1.22 -9.34
N MET A 106 -1.35 1.25 -9.57
CA MET A 106 -1.92 1.40 -10.91
C MET A 106 -1.84 2.84 -11.42
N LYS A 107 -1.91 3.84 -10.54
CA LYS A 107 -1.82 5.26 -10.89
C LYS A 107 -0.40 5.78 -11.05
N MET A 108 0.60 5.11 -10.51
CA MET A 108 1.98 5.58 -10.61
C MET A 108 2.50 5.55 -12.05
N THR A 109 3.29 6.56 -12.39
CA THR A 109 3.92 6.74 -13.70
C THR A 109 5.26 6.00 -13.76
N MET A 110 6.10 6.19 -12.74
CA MET A 110 7.43 5.61 -12.64
C MET A 110 7.50 4.54 -11.54
N PRO A 111 8.16 3.39 -11.77
CA PRO A 111 8.31 2.33 -10.78
C PRO A 111 8.96 2.76 -9.44
N GLU A 112 9.87 3.73 -9.46
CA GLU A 112 10.57 4.29 -8.29
C GLU A 112 9.59 4.95 -7.31
N GLN A 113 8.42 5.36 -7.79
CA GLN A 113 7.36 5.94 -6.95
C GLN A 113 6.83 4.96 -5.90
N ILE A 114 7.13 3.65 -6.00
CA ILE A 114 6.86 2.69 -4.92
C ILE A 114 7.53 3.12 -3.61
N MET A 115 8.76 3.64 -3.68
CA MET A 115 9.44 4.16 -2.50
C MET A 115 8.75 5.42 -1.99
N THR A 116 8.35 6.34 -2.89
CA THR A 116 7.60 7.55 -2.51
C THR A 116 6.29 7.20 -1.81
N ILE A 117 5.52 6.23 -2.32
CA ILE A 117 4.29 5.74 -1.68
C ILE A 117 4.62 5.19 -0.29
N THR A 118 5.66 4.35 -0.17
CA THR A 118 6.08 3.77 1.10
C THR A 118 6.46 4.82 2.13
N VAL A 119 7.23 5.85 1.74
CA VAL A 119 7.62 6.94 2.64
C VAL A 119 6.40 7.78 3.07
N ASN A 120 5.52 8.10 2.13
CA ASN A 120 4.29 8.83 2.44
C ASN A 120 3.41 8.04 3.42
N HIS A 121 3.28 6.74 3.20
CA HIS A 121 2.56 5.82 4.07
C HIS A 121 3.17 5.73 5.48
N LEU A 122 4.50 5.64 5.59
CA LEU A 122 5.16 5.62 6.90
C LEU A 122 4.99 6.95 7.64
N ARG A 123 5.13 8.08 6.95
CA ARG A 123 4.94 9.41 7.53
C ARG A 123 3.50 9.61 8.01
N ALA A 124 2.54 9.15 7.23
CA ALA A 124 1.11 9.15 7.53
C ALA A 124 0.76 8.51 8.88
N LEU A 125 1.51 7.49 9.31
CA LEU A 125 1.32 6.87 10.63
C LEU A 125 1.54 7.86 11.78
N LEU A 126 2.44 8.84 11.60
CA LEU A 126 2.70 9.87 12.61
C LEU A 126 1.50 10.80 12.82
N ASP A 127 0.63 10.93 11.82
CA ASP A 127 -0.59 11.74 11.92
C ASP A 127 -1.71 11.02 12.69
N LEU A 128 -1.66 9.67 12.76
CA LEU A 128 -2.68 8.88 13.46
C LEU A 128 -2.48 8.93 14.98
N VAL A 129 -1.22 8.95 15.44
CA VAL A 129 -0.86 9.08 16.87
C VAL A 129 0.22 10.17 17.03
N PRO A 130 -0.17 11.46 17.00
CA PRO A 130 0.79 12.57 17.03
C PRO A 130 1.61 12.59 18.32
N LEU A 131 2.89 12.98 18.19
CA LEU A 131 3.84 13.21 19.31
C LEU A 131 4.20 11.98 20.15
N ASP A 132 3.80 10.78 19.74
CA ASP A 132 4.21 9.55 20.43
C ASP A 132 5.65 9.16 20.04
N LYS A 133 6.54 9.15 21.04
CA LYS A 133 7.97 8.88 20.84
C LYS A 133 8.24 7.44 20.37
N ASP A 134 7.47 6.47 20.86
CA ASP A 134 7.66 5.06 20.52
C ASP A 134 7.27 4.81 19.06
N ILE A 135 6.13 5.39 18.64
CA ILE A 135 5.69 5.34 17.24
C ILE A 135 6.68 6.08 16.33
N GLY A 136 7.15 7.26 16.74
CA GLY A 136 8.16 8.02 16.00
C GLY A 136 9.42 7.20 15.72
N ALA A 137 9.98 6.57 16.75
CA ALA A 137 11.16 5.71 16.63
C ALA A 137 10.89 4.47 15.76
N ALA A 138 9.71 3.85 15.90
CA ALA A 138 9.33 2.67 15.11
C ALA A 138 9.16 3.00 13.61
N VAL A 139 8.57 4.16 13.30
CA VAL A 139 8.41 4.67 11.92
C VAL A 139 9.77 5.00 11.31
N GLU A 140 10.65 5.68 12.04
CA GLU A 140 12.01 5.99 11.59
C GLU A 140 12.83 4.73 11.30
N HIS A 141 12.69 3.72 12.16
CA HIS A 141 13.32 2.42 11.96
C HIS A 141 12.82 1.74 10.68
N ALA A 142 11.50 1.67 10.49
CA ALA A 142 10.89 1.09 9.29
C ALA A 142 11.31 1.84 8.01
N TYR A 143 11.37 3.17 8.06
CA TYR A 143 11.87 4.02 6.97
C TYR A 143 13.32 3.68 6.63
N THR A 144 14.19 3.58 7.64
CA THR A 144 15.61 3.28 7.46
C THR A 144 15.81 1.89 6.84
N MET A 145 15.04 0.89 7.28
CA MET A 145 15.05 -0.45 6.69
C MET A 145 14.60 -0.43 5.23
N ALA A 146 13.46 0.22 4.93
CA ALA A 146 12.95 0.33 3.56
C ALA A 146 13.96 1.04 2.64
N PHE A 147 14.50 2.18 3.08
CA PHE A 147 15.48 2.95 2.30
C PHE A 147 16.73 2.12 2.02
N THR A 148 17.30 1.48 3.04
CA THR A 148 18.52 0.67 2.89
C THR A 148 18.29 -0.54 2.00
N PHE A 149 17.15 -1.22 2.15
CA PHE A 149 16.81 -2.43 1.39
C PHE A 149 16.57 -2.13 -0.09
N TYR A 150 15.91 -1.02 -0.42
CA TYR A 150 15.58 -0.65 -1.80
C TYR A 150 16.65 0.18 -2.50
N ARG A 151 17.58 0.80 -1.77
CA ARG A 151 18.69 1.60 -2.32
C ARG A 151 19.47 0.93 -3.47
N PRO A 152 19.84 -0.37 -3.43
CA PRO A 152 20.61 -0.98 -4.51
C PRO A 152 19.78 -1.33 -5.76
N LEU A 153 18.46 -1.10 -5.78
CA LEU A 153 17.65 -1.37 -6.96
C LEU A 153 17.96 -0.36 -8.07
N GLY A 154 18.57 -0.85 -9.15
CA GLY A 154 18.64 -0.14 -10.42
C GLY A 154 17.27 -0.08 -11.13
N PRO A 155 17.16 0.63 -12.27
CA PRO A 155 15.90 0.81 -12.99
C PRO A 155 15.16 -0.50 -13.28
N MET A 156 15.87 -1.52 -13.79
CA MET A 156 15.29 -2.83 -14.04
C MET A 156 14.73 -3.49 -12.78
N GLY A 157 15.42 -3.33 -11.65
CA GLY A 157 14.98 -3.84 -10.35
C GLY A 157 13.64 -3.22 -9.92
N TRP A 158 13.46 -1.91 -10.14
CA TRP A 158 12.19 -1.22 -9.89
C TRP A 158 11.07 -1.70 -10.81
N PHE A 159 11.34 -1.87 -12.11
CA PHE A 159 10.36 -2.46 -13.04
C PHE A 159 9.94 -3.87 -12.62
N MET A 160 10.90 -4.72 -12.22
CA MET A 160 10.62 -6.08 -11.75
C MET A 160 9.83 -6.10 -10.45
N LEU A 161 10.11 -5.18 -9.53
CA LEU A 161 9.34 -4.99 -8.30
C LEU A 161 7.90 -4.59 -8.63
N ARG A 162 7.72 -3.53 -9.44
CA ARG A 162 6.39 -3.09 -9.91
C ARG A 162 5.61 -4.24 -10.53
N ASN A 163 6.23 -4.98 -11.46
CA ASN A 163 5.59 -6.12 -12.11
C ASN A 163 5.17 -7.19 -11.09
N SER A 164 6.05 -7.54 -10.15
CA SER A 164 5.75 -8.54 -9.11
C SER A 164 4.56 -8.10 -8.24
N LEU A 165 4.47 -6.81 -7.90
CA LEU A 165 3.34 -6.25 -7.16
C LEU A 165 2.06 -6.28 -8.00
N LEU A 166 2.10 -5.83 -9.26
CA LEU A 166 0.92 -5.84 -10.14
C LEU A 166 0.37 -7.25 -10.37
N VAL A 167 1.25 -8.25 -10.54
CA VAL A 167 0.87 -9.67 -10.61
C VAL A 167 0.20 -10.11 -9.30
N PHE A 168 0.73 -9.72 -8.14
CA PHE A 168 0.09 -10.02 -6.85
C PHE A 168 -1.36 -9.48 -6.76
N PHE A 169 -1.64 -8.33 -7.37
CA PHE A 169 -2.98 -7.70 -7.43
C PHE A 169 -3.83 -8.10 -8.65
N GLN A 170 -3.34 -9.01 -9.49
CA GLN A 170 -4.02 -9.44 -10.71
C GLN A 170 -5.38 -10.04 -10.39
N ASP A 171 -6.39 -9.70 -11.18
CA ASP A 171 -7.78 -10.17 -11.05
C ASP A 171 -8.50 -9.89 -9.72
N THR A 172 -7.91 -9.15 -8.79
CA THR A 172 -8.64 -8.58 -7.64
C THR A 172 -9.57 -7.47 -8.12
N ARG A 173 -10.89 -7.66 -8.06
CA ARG A 173 -11.92 -6.72 -8.55
C ARG A 173 -13.00 -6.45 -7.51
N VAL A 174 -12.59 -6.24 -6.26
CA VAL A 174 -13.53 -5.93 -5.19
C VAL A 174 -14.08 -4.53 -5.36
N LYS A 175 -15.40 -4.38 -5.24
CA LYS A 175 -16.08 -3.09 -5.37
C LYS A 175 -15.96 -2.33 -4.06
N VAL A 176 -15.38 -1.12 -4.13
CA VAL A 176 -15.23 -0.25 -2.97
C VAL A 176 -16.12 0.97 -3.18
N SER A 177 -17.15 1.12 -2.34
CA SER A 177 -18.17 2.16 -2.50
C SER A 177 -17.58 3.57 -2.58
N MET A 178 -16.54 3.87 -1.80
CA MET A 178 -15.86 5.17 -1.84
C MET A 178 -15.18 5.43 -3.20
N PHE A 179 -14.47 4.44 -3.76
CA PHE A 179 -13.84 4.60 -5.07
C PHE A 179 -14.85 4.72 -6.22
N ILE A 180 -16.01 4.07 -6.09
CA ILE A 180 -17.09 4.23 -7.07
C ILE A 180 -17.69 5.64 -6.98
N LYS A 181 -17.96 6.13 -5.76
CA LYS A 181 -18.46 7.49 -5.52
C LYS A 181 -17.51 8.56 -6.03
N ASP A 182 -16.20 8.37 -5.84
CA ASP A 182 -15.15 9.29 -6.31
C ASP A 182 -14.82 9.14 -7.80
N CYS A 183 -15.59 8.35 -8.55
CA CYS A 183 -15.36 8.03 -9.97
C CYS A 183 -13.97 7.42 -10.27
N ARG A 184 -13.29 6.87 -9.24
CA ARG A 184 -11.99 6.18 -9.38
C ARG A 184 -12.16 4.73 -9.84
N GLN A 185 -13.33 4.13 -9.57
CA GLN A 185 -13.64 2.74 -9.90
C GLN A 185 -14.98 2.65 -10.65
N LEU A 186 -15.03 1.78 -11.65
CA LEU A 186 -16.26 1.42 -12.35
C LEU A 186 -17.12 0.48 -11.50
N PRO A 187 -18.45 0.38 -11.75
CA PRO A 187 -19.34 -0.55 -11.04
C PRO A 187 -18.97 -2.04 -11.15
N ASN A 188 -18.07 -2.40 -12.07
CA ASN A 188 -17.52 -3.75 -12.24
C ASN A 188 -16.22 -4.00 -11.46
N GLY A 189 -15.77 -3.05 -10.62
CA GLY A 189 -14.59 -3.17 -9.79
C GLY A 189 -13.25 -2.80 -10.47
N ARG A 190 -13.25 -2.39 -11.75
CA ARG A 190 -12.04 -1.93 -12.44
C ARG A 190 -11.75 -0.47 -12.13
N PHE A 191 -10.48 -0.12 -11.97
CA PHE A 191 -10.06 1.27 -11.78
C PHE A 191 -10.05 2.07 -13.09
N VAL A 192 -10.39 3.35 -12.99
CA VAL A 192 -10.28 4.35 -14.05
C VAL A 192 -8.87 4.93 -14.01
N LEU A 193 -8.01 4.51 -14.94
CA LEU A 193 -6.60 4.94 -14.99
C LEU A 193 -6.43 6.31 -15.64
N PHE A 194 -7.08 6.50 -16.78
CA PHE A 194 -7.06 7.73 -17.53
C PHE A 194 -8.44 8.36 -17.42
N ASP A 195 -8.49 9.60 -16.95
CA ASP A 195 -9.70 10.38 -17.02
C ASP A 195 -9.97 10.72 -18.50
N LYS A 196 -11.14 10.35 -19.01
CA LYS A 196 -11.49 10.62 -20.41
C LYS A 196 -11.64 12.11 -20.70
N ALA A 197 -11.90 12.93 -19.68
CA ALA A 197 -12.03 14.37 -19.82
C ALA A 197 -10.67 15.10 -19.83
N SER A 198 -9.60 14.44 -19.41
CA SER A 198 -8.27 15.01 -19.31
C SER A 198 -7.37 14.45 -20.43
N PRO A 199 -6.92 15.26 -21.41
CA PRO A 199 -6.05 14.77 -22.46
C PRO A 199 -4.74 14.23 -21.85
N VAL A 200 -4.36 13.01 -22.23
CA VAL A 200 -3.06 12.44 -21.84
C VAL A 200 -1.99 13.10 -22.69
N GLN A 201 -1.21 14.00 -22.10
CA GLN A 201 -0.06 14.57 -22.77
C GLN A 201 1.08 13.55 -22.77
N LEU A 202 1.50 13.13 -23.95
CA LEU A 202 2.69 12.29 -24.11
C LEU A 202 3.94 13.12 -23.78
N MET A 203 5.01 12.45 -23.37
CA MET A 203 6.31 13.12 -23.21
C MET A 203 6.74 13.77 -24.53
N LEU A 204 7.62 14.77 -24.47
CA LEU A 204 8.14 15.41 -25.69
C LEU A 204 8.74 14.35 -26.63
N GLY A 205 8.23 14.26 -27.87
CA GLY A 205 8.61 13.23 -28.85
C GLY A 205 7.89 11.89 -28.69
N GLY A 206 6.97 11.76 -27.73
CA GLY A 206 6.15 10.58 -27.55
C GLY A 206 5.08 10.49 -28.63
N GLU A 207 5.04 9.36 -29.34
CA GLU A 207 3.98 9.04 -30.29
C GLU A 207 2.97 8.10 -29.61
N PRO A 208 1.65 8.25 -29.90
CA PRO A 208 0.67 7.32 -29.37
C PRO A 208 0.94 5.91 -29.90
N VAL A 209 0.54 4.91 -29.12
CA VAL A 209 0.70 3.50 -29.50
C VAL A 209 0.12 3.27 -30.90
N GLY A 210 0.90 2.63 -31.77
CA GLY A 210 0.54 2.38 -33.17
C GLY A 210 1.06 3.41 -34.16
N LEU A 211 1.53 4.58 -33.71
CA LEU A 211 2.24 5.55 -34.58
C LEU A 211 3.76 5.45 -34.50
N THR A 212 4.30 4.81 -33.46
CA THR A 212 5.74 4.58 -33.27
C THR A 212 6.36 3.92 -34.50
N LYS A 213 6.99 4.73 -35.36
CA LYS A 213 7.69 4.23 -36.54
C LYS A 213 8.99 3.59 -36.09
N VAL A 214 9.03 2.25 -36.04
CA VAL A 214 10.28 1.51 -35.86
C VAL A 214 11.13 1.74 -37.11
N GLY A 215 12.11 2.65 -36.98
CA GLY A 215 13.15 2.99 -37.95
C GLY A 215 12.89 2.56 -39.39
N LYS A 216 12.20 3.40 -40.18
CA LYS A 216 12.56 3.49 -41.59
C LYS A 216 13.96 4.08 -41.60
N LYS A 217 14.98 3.22 -41.74
CA LYS A 217 16.32 3.68 -42.13
C LYS A 217 16.11 4.60 -43.34
N SER A 218 16.56 5.84 -43.23
CA SER A 218 16.74 6.70 -44.39
C SER A 218 17.69 5.97 -45.34
N GLU A 219 17.14 5.40 -46.41
CA GLU A 219 17.92 5.08 -47.60
C GLU A 219 18.34 6.43 -48.19
N ALA A 220 19.57 6.80 -47.91
CA ALA A 220 20.40 7.54 -48.85
C ALA A 220 21.28 6.50 -49.56
#